data_AF-A0A6S6RYB3-F1
#
_entry.id   AF-A0A6S6RYB3-F1
#
_cell.length_a   1.000
_cell.length_b   1.000
_cell.length_c   1.000
_cell.angle_alpha   90.00
_cell.angle_beta   90.00
_cell.angle_gamma   90.00
#
_symmetry.space_group_name_H-M   'P 1'
#
loop_
_entity.id
_entity.type
_entity.pdbx_description
1 polymer ?
#
loop_
_entity_poly.entity_id
_entity_poly.type
_entity_poly.pdbx_seq_one_letter_code
_entity_poly.pdbx_strand_id
1 'polypeptide(L)' 'MRHRYFVRTQYGVIKIKSLSYSIRILTKQQLAEKHDHIDLILADGKILRYKDPRRFGAWLWTNDLCLIALYFPI' A
#
# COMPACT_ATOMS: atom_id res chain seq x y z
N MET A 1 -8.50 0.97 -16.45
CA MET A 1 -8.79 0.05 -15.34
C MET A 1 -8.28 0.68 -14.03
N ARG A 2 -9.16 0.93 -13.07
CA ARG A 2 -8.83 1.57 -11.78
C ARG A 2 -8.46 0.45 -10.79
N HIS A 3 -7.17 0.19 -10.60
CA HIS A 3 -6.72 -0.83 -9.66
C HIS A 3 -6.90 -0.29 -8.23
N ARG A 4 -7.71 -0.99 -7.42
CA ARG A 4 -7.97 -0.66 -6.01
C ARG A 4 -7.28 -1.72 -5.16
N TYR A 5 -6.25 -1.32 -4.42
CA TYR A 5 -5.50 -2.23 -3.57
C TYR A 5 -5.86 -1.97 -2.11
N PHE A 6 -6.30 -3.03 -1.44
CA PHE A 6 -6.65 -3.02 -0.01
C PHE A 6 -5.89 -4.13 0.69
N VAL A 7 -5.34 -3.84 1.86
CA VAL A 7 -4.81 -4.84 2.79
C VAL A 7 -5.77 -4.92 3.96
N ARG A 8 -6.50 -6.04 4.09
CA ARG A 8 -7.37 -6.30 5.23
C ARG A 8 -6.57 -6.94 6.35
N THR A 9 -6.85 -6.51 7.56
CA THR A 9 -6.30 -7.07 8.78
C THR A 9 -7.44 -7.38 9.75
N GLN A 10 -7.13 -7.95 10.90
CA GLN A 10 -8.09 -8.18 11.98
C GLN A 10 -8.66 -6.87 12.59
N TYR A 11 -7.96 -5.74 12.52
CA TYR A 11 -8.34 -4.48 13.20
C TYR A 11 -8.74 -3.35 12.26
N GLY A 12 -8.70 -3.59 10.95
CA GLY A 12 -8.94 -2.54 9.99
C GLY A 12 -8.35 -2.84 8.62
N VAL A 13 -8.38 -1.84 7.76
CA VAL A 13 -8.00 -1.93 6.35
C VAL A 13 -7.06 -0.80 5.98
N ILE A 14 -6.00 -1.16 5.25
CA ILE A 14 -5.14 -0.21 4.55
C ILE A 14 -5.65 -0.07 3.12
N LYS A 15 -6.03 1.13 2.68
CA LYS A 15 -6.24 1.47 1.27
C LYS A 15 -4.98 2.10 0.71
N ILE A 16 -4.47 1.50 -0.36
CA ILE A 16 -3.33 2.02 -1.10
C ILE A 16 -3.87 2.76 -2.33
N LYS A 17 -3.64 4.08 -2.37
CA LYS A 17 -4.04 4.94 -3.48
C LYS A 17 -2.80 5.40 -4.21
N SER A 18 -2.78 5.34 -5.54
CA SER A 18 -1.86 6.14 -6.35
C SER A 18 -2.21 6.11 -7.83
N LEU A 19 -1.67 7.09 -8.53
CA LEU A 19 -1.79 7.28 -9.98
C LEU A 19 -0.59 6.69 -10.76
N SER A 20 0.47 6.22 -10.07
CA SER A 20 1.77 5.96 -10.73
C SER A 20 2.75 5.04 -10.01
N TYR A 21 2.27 4.20 -9.11
CA TYR A 21 3.14 3.36 -8.31
C TYR A 21 3.35 1.98 -8.93
N SER A 22 4.41 1.32 -8.50
CA SER A 22 4.57 -0.12 -8.66
C SER A 22 4.67 -0.80 -7.30
N ILE A 23 4.05 -1.98 -7.20
CA ILE A 23 4.19 -2.90 -6.07
C ILE A 23 4.99 -4.10 -6.55
N ARG A 24 5.97 -4.53 -5.76
CA ARG A 24 6.73 -5.77 -5.99
C ARG A 24 6.81 -6.61 -4.72
N ILE A 25 6.87 -7.92 -4.88
CA ILE A 25 7.10 -8.86 -3.78
C ILE A 25 8.58 -9.20 -3.75
N LEU A 26 9.22 -9.05 -2.60
CA LEU A 26 10.59 -9.48 -2.34
C LEU A 26 10.55 -10.71 -1.42
N THR A 27 11.33 -11.73 -1.74
CA THR A 27 11.46 -12.95 -0.92
C THR A 27 12.59 -12.87 0.10
N LYS A 28 13.42 -11.82 0.01
CA LYS A 28 14.52 -11.51 0.93
C LYS A 28 14.60 -10.00 1.11
N GLN A 29 15.12 -9.56 2.25
CA GLN A 29 15.35 -8.15 2.50
C GLN A 29 16.41 -7.59 1.55
N GLN A 30 16.11 -6.45 0.95
CA GLN A 30 17.01 -5.71 0.07
C GLN A 30 17.05 -4.25 0.56
N LEU A 31 18.16 -3.56 0.33
CA LEU A 31 18.25 -2.13 0.63
C LEU A 31 17.18 -1.36 -0.17
N ALA A 32 16.57 -0.35 0.45
CA ALA A 32 15.61 0.51 -0.22
C ALA A 32 16.33 1.38 -1.25
N GLU A 33 15.82 1.40 -2.48
CA GLU A 33 16.31 2.29 -3.53
C GLU A 33 15.60 3.64 -3.52
N LYS A 34 16.06 4.57 -4.35
CA LYS A 34 15.35 5.81 -4.61
C LYS A 34 13.89 5.50 -5.00
N HIS A 35 12.97 6.17 -4.32
CA HIS A 35 11.52 6.05 -4.48
C HIS A 35 10.88 4.79 -3.91
N ASP A 36 11.64 3.87 -3.32
CA ASP A 36 11.10 2.80 -2.49
C ASP A 36 10.65 3.42 -1.17
N HIS A 37 9.36 3.76 -1.08
CA HIS A 37 8.86 4.59 0.00
C HIS A 37 8.31 3.79 1.18
N ILE A 38 7.76 2.60 0.93
CA ILE A 38 7.11 1.77 1.97
C ILE A 38 7.42 0.30 1.72
N ASP A 39 7.75 -0.40 2.81
CA ASP A 39 7.80 -1.86 2.89
C ASP A 39 6.72 -2.35 3.84
N LEU A 40 5.87 -3.26 3.37
CA LEU A 40 4.99 -4.06 4.20
C LEU A 40 5.59 -5.46 4.35
N ILE A 41 6.16 -5.72 5.53
CA ILE A 41 6.76 -7.01 5.88
C ILE A 41 5.64 -7.95 6.34
N LEU A 42 5.52 -9.11 5.68
CA LEU A 42 4.52 -10.12 5.97
C LEU A 42 5.07 -11.14 6.99
N ALA A 43 4.16 -11.84 7.66
CA ALA A 43 4.52 -12.82 8.70
C ALA A 43 5.39 -13.98 8.17
N ASP A 44 5.30 -14.29 6.88
CA ASP A 44 6.11 -15.32 6.22
C ASP A 44 7.47 -14.79 5.71
N GLY A 45 7.86 -13.57 6.11
CA GLY A 45 9.12 -12.92 5.75
C GLY A 45 9.15 -12.31 4.36
N LYS A 46 8.08 -12.44 3.55
CA LYS A 46 7.99 -11.73 2.27
C LYS A 46 7.74 -10.24 2.50
N ILE A 47 8.21 -9.42 1.57
CA ILE A 47 8.07 -7.97 1.65
C ILE A 47 7.29 -7.48 0.44
N LEU A 48 6.20 -6.75 0.69
CA LEU A 48 5.50 -6.01 -0.34
C LEU A 48 6.08 -4.59 -0.37
N ARG A 49 6.91 -4.31 -1.37
CA ARG A 49 7.58 -3.01 -1.52
C ARG A 49 6.83 -2.11 -2.47
N TYR A 50 6.58 -0.87 -2.04
CA TYR A 50 5.87 0.16 -2.77
C TYR A 50 6.83 1.25 -3.26
N LYS A 51 6.92 1.39 -4.58
CA LYS A 51 7.75 2.39 -5.25
C LYS A 51 6.87 3.47 -5.89
N ASP A 52 7.12 4.73 -5.54
CA ASP A 52 6.35 5.87 -6.07
C ASP A 52 7.26 7.05 -6.42
N PRO A 53 7.72 7.13 -7.69
CA PRO A 53 8.61 8.19 -8.14
C PRO A 53 8.05 9.60 -7.96
N ARG A 54 6.73 9.75 -8.02
CA ARG A 54 6.04 11.05 -8.02
C ARG A 54 5.49 11.45 -6.65
N ARG A 55 5.50 10.54 -5.66
CA ARG A 55 5.00 10.76 -4.30
C ARG A 55 3.54 11.23 -4.25
N PHE A 56 2.73 10.82 -5.22
CA PHE A 56 1.30 11.12 -5.25
C PHE A 56 0.44 10.02 -4.62
N GLY A 57 1.09 8.97 -4.12
CA GLY A 57 0.43 7.90 -3.41
C GLY A 57 0.16 8.17 -1.94
N ALA A 58 -0.78 7.41 -1.42
CA ALA A 58 -1.16 7.44 -0.02
C ALA A 58 -1.42 6.02 0.49
N TRP A 59 -1.01 5.77 1.73
CA TRP A 59 -1.37 4.60 2.51
C TRP A 59 -2.31 5.06 3.62
N LEU A 60 -3.57 4.71 3.49
CA LEU A 60 -4.63 5.19 4.36
C LEU A 60 -5.13 4.03 5.21
N TRP A 61 -5.00 4.14 6.52
CA TRP A 61 -5.53 3.17 7.47
C TRP A 61 -6.88 3.63 8.03
N THR A 62 -7.80 2.69 8.19
CA THR A 62 -9.06 2.89 8.94
C THR A 62 -9.47 1.59 9.60
N ASN A 63 -10.16 1.67 10.74
CA ASN A 63 -10.94 0.57 11.30
C ASN A 63 -12.39 0.57 10.81
N ASP A 64 -12.82 1.64 10.13
CA ASP A 64 -14.16 1.80 9.59
C ASP A 64 -14.13 1.85 8.05
N LEU A 65 -14.65 0.80 7.44
CA LEU A 65 -14.74 0.65 5.98
C LEU A 65 -15.71 1.65 5.33
N CYS A 66 -16.77 2.05 6.04
CA CYS A 66 -17.74 3.02 5.55
C CYS A 66 -17.10 4.41 5.43
N LEU A 67 -16.26 4.82 6.38
CA LEU A 67 -15.52 6.10 6.31
C LEU A 67 -14.63 6.19 5.06
N ILE A 68 -13.95 5.10 4.69
CA ILE A 68 -13.08 5.11 3.49
C ILE A 68 -13.86 5.32 2.19
N ALA A 69 -15.10 4.81 2.13
CA ALA A 69 -15.94 4.94 0.94
C ALA A 69 -16.50 6.38 0.80
N LEU A 70 -16.79 7.03 1.93
CA LEU A 70 -17.39 8.37 1.97
C LEU A 70 -16.38 9.50 1.75
N TYR A 71 -15.20 9.44 2.39
CA TYR A 71 -14.22 10.54 2.33
C TYR A 71 -13.23 10.45 1.18
N PHE A 72 -13.09 9.26 0.57
CA PHE A 72 -12.25 9.06 -0.60
C PHE A 72 -13.07 8.40 -1.72
N PRO A 73 -14.12 9.09 -2.23
CA PRO A 73 -14.94 8.59 -3.31
C PRO A 73 -14.05 8.35 -4.52
N ILE A 74 -14.34 7.24 -5.21
CA ILE A 74 -13.45 6.58 -6.15
C ILE A 74 -12.99 7.52 -7.26
#